data_AF-A0A9W4XFZ9-F1
#
_entry.id   AF-A0A9W4XFZ9-F1
#
_cell.length_a   1.000
_cell.length_b   1.000
_cell.length_c   1.000
_cell.angle_alpha   90.00
_cell.angle_beta   90.00
_cell.angle_gamma   90.00
#
_symmetry.space_group_name_H-M   'P 1'
#
loop_
_entity.id
_entity.type
_entity.pdbx_description
1 polymer ?
#
loop_
_entity_poly.entity_id
_entity_poly.type
_entity_poly.pdbx_seq_one_letter_code
_entity_poly.pdbx_strand_id
1 'polypeptide(L)'
;MRSNPFITVILLFAIEILVYSYIDYTNLIVPSSEYSELVMLVFCFIVPVISLLILAFVKDIAYKKAFRYFSIFLLIASIILFGALSFFMALGGAYQH
;
A
#
# COMPACT_ATOMS: atom_id res chain seq x y z
N MET A 1 -24.31 -10.98 -8.21
CA MET A 1 -23.88 -9.74 -7.52
C MET A 1 -22.76 -9.12 -8.34
N ARG A 2 -22.87 -7.84 -8.74
CA ARG A 2 -21.86 -7.16 -9.56
C ARG A 2 -20.59 -6.98 -8.72
N SER A 3 -19.41 -7.26 -9.25
CA SER A 3 -18.15 -7.10 -8.51
C SER A 3 -17.94 -5.64 -8.13
N ASN A 4 -17.98 -5.33 -6.83
CA ASN A 4 -17.75 -4.00 -6.31
C ASN A 4 -16.25 -3.81 -6.01
N PRO A 5 -15.52 -3.04 -6.84
CA PRO A 5 -14.07 -2.93 -6.72
C PRO A 5 -13.65 -2.18 -5.44
N PHE A 6 -14.51 -1.35 -4.86
CA PHE A 6 -14.20 -0.61 -3.63
C PHE A 6 -14.08 -1.54 -2.43
N ILE A 7 -14.97 -2.52 -2.32
CA ILE A 7 -14.92 -3.54 -1.26
C ILE A 7 -13.65 -4.37 -1.39
N THR A 8 -13.27 -4.71 -2.62
CA THR A 8 -12.01 -5.42 -2.90
C THR A 8 -10.80 -4.62 -2.41
N VAL A 9 -10.74 -3.31 -2.67
CA VAL A 9 -9.62 -2.49 -2.20
C VAL A 9 -9.58 -2.35 -0.68
N ILE A 10 -10.73 -2.19 -0.02
CA ILE A 10 -10.80 -2.17 1.45
C ILE A 10 -10.30 -3.50 2.03
N LEU A 11 -10.69 -4.62 1.42
CA LEU A 11 -10.23 -5.94 1.84
C LEU A 11 -8.72 -6.10 1.63
N LEU A 12 -8.17 -5.57 0.54
CA LEU A 12 -6.73 -5.58 0.28
C LEU A 12 -5.95 -4.81 1.36
N PHE A 13 -6.42 -3.63 1.78
CA PHE A 13 -5.83 -2.91 2.90
C PHE A 13 -5.88 -3.70 4.21
N ALA A 14 -6.99 -4.38 4.49
CA ALA A 14 -7.11 -5.21 5.69
C ALA A 14 -6.11 -6.38 5.68
N ILE A 15 -5.97 -7.06 4.53
CA ILE A 15 -5.01 -8.15 4.35
C ILE A 15 -3.58 -7.62 4.51
N GLU A 16 -3.27 -6.48 3.90
CA GLU A 16 -1.96 -5.84 3.99
C GLU A 16 -1.56 -5.52 5.44
N ILE A 17 -2.47 -4.95 6.24
CA ILE A 17 -2.24 -4.68 7.66
C ILE A 17 -1.99 -5.98 8.45
N LEU A 18 -2.76 -7.03 8.17
CA LEU A 18 -2.58 -8.33 8.82
C LEU A 18 -1.22 -8.96 8.46
N VAL A 19 -0.82 -8.86 7.19
CA VAL A 19 0.48 -9.34 6.72
C VAL A 19 1.61 -8.57 7.39
N TYR A 20 1.52 -7.24 7.44
CA TYR A 20 2.51 -6.42 8.14
C TYR A 20 2.63 -6.80 9.62
N SER A 21 1.50 -6.95 10.31
CA SER A 21 1.48 -7.35 11.73
C SER A 21 2.08 -8.74 11.95
N TYR A 22 1.84 -9.67 11.01
CA TYR A 22 2.41 -11.02 11.07
C TYR A 22 3.93 -11.00 10.84
N ILE A 23 4.41 -10.21 9.89
CA ILE A 23 5.84 -10.06 9.59
C ILE A 23 6.56 -9.44 10.79
N ASP A 24 5.96 -8.41 11.41
CA ASP A 24 6.47 -7.78 12.62
C ASP A 24 6.54 -8.78 13.79
N TYR A 25 5.45 -9.53 14.03
CA TYR A 25 5.40 -10.57 15.07
C TYR A 25 6.47 -11.65 14.91
N THR A 26 6.77 -12.04 13.67
CA THR A 26 7.76 -13.08 13.37
C THR A 26 9.21 -12.56 13.37
N ASN A 27 9.44 -11.26 13.63
CA ASN A 27 10.75 -10.60 13.56
C ASN A 27 11.49 -10.87 12.25
N LEU A 28 10.76 -11.06 11.14
CA LEU A 28 11.35 -11.31 9.84
C LEU A 28 12.02 -10.04 9.27
N ILE A 29 11.66 -8.85 9.76
CA ILE A 29 12.29 -7.58 9.42
C ILE A 29 13.30 -7.22 10.50
N VAL A 30 14.58 -7.29 10.16
CA VAL A 30 15.63 -6.66 10.98
C VAL A 30 15.63 -5.16 10.66
N PRO A 31 15.42 -4.26 11.65
CA PRO A 31 15.27 -2.82 11.43
C PRO A 31 16.45 -2.14 10.73
N SER A 32 17.63 -2.76 10.78
CA SER A 32 18.89 -2.25 10.20
C SER A 32 19.27 -2.90 8.87
N SER A 33 18.40 -3.74 8.30
CA SER A 33 18.68 -4.42 7.03
C SER A 33 18.14 -3.62 5.84
N GLU A 34 18.83 -3.68 4.70
CA GLU A 34 18.40 -3.10 3.41
C GLU A 34 16.99 -3.54 2.99
N TYR A 35 16.50 -4.65 3.55
CA TYR A 35 15.15 -5.17 3.33
C TYR A 35 14.04 -4.30 3.96
N SER A 36 14.35 -3.44 4.94
CA SER A 36 13.34 -2.58 5.58
C SER A 36 12.75 -1.56 4.61
N GLU A 37 13.57 -0.96 3.74
CA GLU A 37 13.11 0.00 2.73
C GLU A 37 12.28 -0.67 1.63
N LEU A 38 12.68 -1.88 1.23
CA LEU A 38 11.93 -2.69 0.26
C LEU A 38 10.54 -3.07 0.79
N VAL A 39 10.45 -3.45 2.07
CA VAL A 39 9.16 -3.75 2.70
C VAL A 39 8.28 -2.51 2.75
N MET A 40 8.84 -1.34 3.09
CA MET A 40 8.08 -0.09 3.11
C MET A 40 7.58 0.31 1.71
N LEU A 41 8.41 0.14 0.67
CA LEU A 41 8.01 0.34 -0.72
C LEU A 41 6.85 -0.59 -1.11
N VAL A 42 6.97 -1.89 -0.80
CA VAL A 42 5.92 -2.86 -1.11
C VAL A 42 4.63 -2.49 -0.40
N PHE A 43 4.68 -2.17 0.90
CA PHE A 43 3.53 -1.78 1.70
C PHE A 43 2.87 -0.47 1.22
N CYS A 44 3.64 0.53 0.78
CA CYS A 44 3.02 1.75 0.28
C CYS A 44 2.35 1.55 -1.09
N PHE A 45 2.90 0.71 -1.97
CA PHE A 45 2.51 0.70 -3.38
C PHE A 45 1.72 -0.54 -3.82
N ILE A 46 1.69 -1.63 -3.06
CA ILE A 46 1.03 -2.87 -3.52
C ILE A 46 -0.47 -2.69 -3.74
N VAL A 47 -1.20 -2.04 -2.82
CA VAL A 47 -2.66 -1.82 -2.97
C VAL A 47 -3.00 -0.84 -4.09
N PRO A 48 -2.31 0.30 -4.26
CA PRO A 48 -2.45 1.15 -5.44
C PRO A 48 -2.18 0.43 -6.76
N VAL A 49 -1.11 -0.38 -6.81
CA VAL A 49 -0.74 -1.15 -8.01
C VAL A 49 -1.80 -2.20 -8.34
N ILE A 50 -2.28 -2.96 -7.35
CA ILE A 50 -3.35 -3.94 -7.54
C ILE A 50 -4.64 -3.24 -7.99
N SER A 51 -4.96 -2.07 -7.45
CA SER A 51 -6.14 -1.29 -7.89
C SER A 51 -6.06 -0.91 -9.38
N LEU A 52 -4.88 -0.50 -9.85
CA LEU A 52 -4.66 -0.22 -11.27
C LEU A 52 -4.72 -1.48 -12.14
N LEU A 53 -4.21 -2.62 -11.65
CA LEU A 53 -4.33 -3.90 -12.34
C LEU A 53 -5.80 -4.33 -12.47
N ILE A 54 -6.59 -4.19 -11.41
CA ILE A 54 -8.03 -4.46 -11.45
C ILE A 54 -8.69 -3.59 -12.51
N LEU A 55 -8.37 -2.29 -12.55
CA LEU A 55 -8.92 -1.36 -13.54
C LEU A 55 -8.54 -1.74 -14.99
N ALA A 56 -7.33 -2.26 -15.21
CA ALA A 56 -6.83 -2.62 -16.54
C ALA A 56 -7.40 -3.95 -17.05
N PHE A 57 -7.48 -4.97 -16.19
CA PHE A 57 -7.81 -6.34 -16.60
C PHE A 57 -9.29 -6.69 -16.46
N VAL A 58 -10.03 -6.04 -15.56
CA VAL A 58 -11.46 -6.34 -15.35
C VAL A 58 -12.33 -5.46 -16.25
N LYS A 59 -12.97 -6.08 -17.24
CA LYS A 59 -13.82 -5.36 -18.22
C LYS A 59 -15.15 -4.91 -17.61
N ASP A 60 -15.78 -5.75 -16.79
CA ASP A 60 -17.11 -5.54 -16.21
C ASP A 60 -17.08 -5.02 -14.76
N ILE A 61 -16.45 -3.87 -14.56
CA ILE A 61 -16.39 -3.22 -13.25
C ILE A 61 -17.64 -2.37 -12.98
N ALA A 62 -18.30 -2.60 -11.85
CA ALA A 62 -19.30 -1.68 -11.34
C ALA A 62 -18.64 -0.32 -11.00
N TYR A 63 -19.23 0.79 -11.44
CA TYR A 63 -18.73 2.15 -11.16
C TYR A 63 -17.32 2.46 -11.74
N LYS A 64 -16.97 1.88 -12.90
CA LYS A 64 -15.64 2.01 -13.54
C LYS A 64 -15.05 3.43 -13.55
N LYS A 65 -15.84 4.46 -13.86
CA LYS A 65 -15.37 5.86 -13.89
C LYS A 65 -14.96 6.36 -12.50
N ALA A 66 -15.78 6.11 -11.48
CA ALA A 66 -15.46 6.46 -10.09
C ALA A 66 -14.24 5.68 -9.58
N PHE A 67 -14.19 4.38 -9.89
CA PHE A 67 -13.05 3.53 -9.51
C PHE A 67 -11.73 3.97 -10.14
N ARG A 68 -11.76 4.48 -11.38
CA ARG A 68 -10.57 5.07 -12.02
C ARG A 68 -10.02 6.27 -11.24
N TYR A 69 -10.88 7.22 -10.87
CA TYR A 69 -10.45 8.38 -10.08
C TYR A 69 -9.95 7.96 -8.71
N PHE A 70 -10.62 7.01 -8.07
CA PHE A 70 -10.20 6.45 -6.78
C PHE A 70 -8.83 5.77 -6.86
N SER A 71 -8.55 4.99 -7.92
CA SER A 71 -7.25 4.34 -8.11
C SER A 71 -6.13 5.36 -8.32
N ILE A 72 -6.38 6.44 -9.07
CA ILE A 72 -5.43 7.54 -9.25
C ILE A 72 -5.20 8.27 -7.93
N PHE A 73 -6.28 8.54 -7.17
CA PHE A 73 -6.18 9.14 -5.84
C PHE A 73 -5.33 8.30 -4.89
N LEU A 74 -5.54 6.97 -4.87
CA LEU A 74 -4.73 6.05 -4.07
C LEU A 74 -3.26 6.09 -4.43
N LEU A 75 -2.93 6.13 -5.72
CA LEU A 75 -1.55 6.24 -6.18
C LEU A 75 -0.90 7.56 -5.71
N ILE A 76 -1.62 8.68 -5.80
CA ILE A 76 -1.09 9.97 -5.31
C ILE A 76 -0.91 9.93 -3.79
N ALA A 77 -1.91 9.42 -3.07
CA ALA A 77 -1.85 9.28 -1.62
C ALA A 77 -0.68 8.39 -1.17
N SER A 78 -0.40 7.28 -1.88
CA SER A 78 0.72 6.41 -1.56
C SER A 78 2.07 7.07 -1.79
N ILE A 79 2.23 7.88 -2.84
CA ILE A 79 3.46 8.65 -3.08
C ILE A 79 3.70 9.65 -1.94
N ILE A 80 2.67 10.38 -1.52
CA ILE A 80 2.77 11.34 -0.42
C ILE A 80 3.09 10.61 0.89
N LEU A 81 2.39 9.51 1.18
CA LEU A 81 2.60 8.72 2.39
C LEU A 81 4.02 8.15 2.45
N PHE A 82 4.51 7.61 1.34
CA PHE A 82 5.88 7.11 1.24
C PHE A 82 6.89 8.22 1.54
N GLY A 83 6.73 9.40 0.94
CA GLY A 83 7.59 10.55 1.22
C GLY A 83 7.58 10.98 2.69
N ALA A 84 6.40 11.00 3.31
CA ALA A 84 6.25 11.34 4.72
C ALA A 84 6.93 10.30 5.64
N LEU A 85 6.72 9.00 5.39
CA LEU A 85 7.34 7.93 6.17
C LEU A 85 8.86 7.93 6.01
N SER A 86 9.38 8.09 4.80
CA SER A 86 10.82 8.20 4.54
C SER A 86 11.43 9.39 5.29
N PHE A 87 10.75 10.54 5.31
CA PHE A 87 11.19 11.70 6.07
C PHE A 87 11.22 11.42 7.58
N PHE A 88 10.18 10.80 8.14
CA PHE A 88 10.15 10.44 9.57
C PHE A 88 11.23 9.42 9.93
N MET A 89 11.51 8.45 9.06
CA MET A 89 12.56 7.46 9.29
C MET A 89 13.95 8.12 9.30
N ALA A 90 14.22 9.02 8.36
CA ALA A 90 15.45 9.81 8.32
C ALA A 90 15.59 10.72 9.56
N LEU A 91 14.49 11.34 9.99
CA LEU A 91 14.46 12.16 11.20
C LEU A 91 14.74 11.29 12.44
N GLY A 92 14.09 10.13 12.57
CA GLY A 92 14.30 9.20 13.68
C GLY A 92 15.76 8.74 13.80
N GLY A 93 16.39 8.41 12.67
CA GLY A 93 17.82 8.07 12.63
C GLY A 93 18.73 9.22 13.07
N ALA A 94 18.40 10.47 12.73
CA ALA A 94 19.19 11.64 13.13
C ALA A 94 19.11 11.95 14.64
N TYR A 95 18.00 11.60 15.30
CA TYR A 95 17.79 11.83 16.74
C TYR A 95 18.17 10.63 17.63
N GLN A 96 18.60 9.51 17.04
CA GLN A 96 19.11 8.34 17.76
C GLN A 96 20.62 8.41 18.09
N HIS A 97 21.27 9.54 17.80
CA HIS A 97 22.64 9.85 18.23
C HIS A 97 22.69 10.58 19.57
#